data_AF-A0A6H9H1I5-F1
#
_entry.id   AF-A0A6H9H1I5-F1
#
_cell.length_a   1.000
_cell.length_b   1.000
_cell.length_c   1.000
_cell.angle_alpha   90.00
_cell.angle_beta   90.00
_cell.angle_gamma   90.00
#
_symmetry.space_group_name_H-M   'P 1'
#
loop_
_entity.id
_entity.type
_entity.pdbx_description
1 polymer ?
#
loop_
_entity_poly.entity_id
_entity_poly.type
_entity_poly.pdbx_seq_one_letter_code
_entity_poly.pdbx_strand_id
1 'polypeptide(L)'
;MAPKIRHQFLLPKATSDRLVELARKGGVTKSDILAQALAYWLDRKGVSELDERFGRRLDRLADSLDRLVRDSHIELETLALFIRYELAIHPPLAESDQAGRAAGALRFEAFLNQVARQVGKGKRTLEGGDAR
;
A
#
# COMPACT_ATOMS: atom_id res chain seq x y z
N MET A 1 24.10 -39.59 10.65
CA MET A 1 24.80 -38.29 10.53
C MET A 1 25.36 -38.20 9.12
N ALA A 2 25.09 -37.11 8.40
CA ALA A 2 25.74 -36.87 7.10
C ALA A 2 27.27 -36.73 7.29
N PRO A 3 28.09 -37.14 6.30
CA PRO A 3 29.54 -37.02 6.39
C PRO A 3 29.97 -35.54 6.50
N LYS A 4 30.84 -35.23 7.48
CA LYS A 4 31.40 -33.88 7.66
C LYS A 4 32.78 -33.81 6.99
N ILE A 5 32.97 -32.89 6.06
CA ILE A 5 34.25 -32.63 5.39
C ILE A 5 34.94 -31.46 6.10
N ARG A 6 36.23 -31.61 6.43
CA ARG A 6 37.03 -30.52 7.03
C ARG A 6 37.47 -29.56 5.94
N HIS A 7 37.09 -28.29 6.08
CA HIS A 7 37.59 -27.21 5.26
C HIS A 7 38.45 -26.26 6.11
N GLN A 8 39.51 -25.71 5.51
CA GLN A 8 40.39 -24.74 6.16
C GLN A 8 40.16 -23.37 5.52
N PHE A 9 39.80 -22.39 6.35
CA PHE A 9 39.53 -21.02 5.92
C PHE A 9 40.29 -20.03 6.79
N LEU A 10 40.62 -18.89 6.20
CA LEU A 10 41.22 -17.77 6.92
C LEU A 10 40.13 -16.72 7.18
N LEU A 11 40.07 -16.24 8.43
CA LEU A 11 39.16 -15.16 8.82
C LEU A 11 39.98 -13.96 9.30
N PRO A 12 39.60 -12.73 8.93
CA PRO A 12 40.14 -11.54 9.58
C PRO A 12 39.94 -11.62 11.10
N LYS A 13 40.90 -11.09 11.88
CA LYS A 13 40.89 -11.18 13.35
C LYS A 13 39.55 -10.71 13.95
N ALA A 14 39.05 -9.54 13.53
CA ALA A 14 37.79 -9.00 14.01
C ALA A 14 36.60 -9.95 13.77
N THR A 15 36.56 -10.65 12.64
CA THR A 15 35.49 -11.61 12.32
C THR A 15 35.64 -12.90 13.14
N SER A 16 36.87 -13.37 13.33
CA SER A 16 37.18 -14.52 14.17
C SER A 16 36.73 -14.29 15.62
N ASP A 17 37.02 -13.11 16.17
CA ASP A 17 36.64 -12.74 17.54
C ASP A 17 35.11 -12.71 17.70
N ARG A 18 34.39 -12.14 16.71
CA ARG A 18 32.91 -12.16 16.69
C ARG A 18 32.34 -13.57 16.60
N LEU A 19 32.96 -14.45 15.81
CA LEU A 19 32.54 -15.86 15.70
C LEU A 19 32.76 -16.63 17.01
N VAL A 20 33.89 -16.39 17.69
CA VAL A 20 34.17 -16.98 19.00
C VAL A 20 33.11 -16.57 20.00
N GLU A 21 32.79 -15.28 20.07
CA GLU A 21 31.80 -14.79 21.02
C GLU A 21 30.39 -15.29 20.70
N LEU A 22 30.03 -15.38 19.42
CA LEU A 22 28.75 -15.94 18.99
C LEU A 22 28.61 -17.42 19.38
N ALA A 23 29.66 -18.22 19.16
CA ALA A 23 29.69 -19.63 19.56
C ALA A 23 29.55 -19.79 21.08
N ARG A 24 30.26 -18.96 21.86
CA ARG A 24 30.22 -18.97 23.32
C ARG A 24 28.84 -18.62 23.87
N LYS A 25 28.20 -17.57 23.32
CA LYS A 25 26.86 -17.15 23.75
C LYS A 25 25.76 -18.14 23.36
N GLY A 26 25.89 -18.74 22.18
CA GLY A 26 24.87 -19.63 21.62
C GLY A 26 24.98 -21.09 22.05
N GLY A 27 26.06 -21.50 22.74
CA GLY A 27 26.30 -22.91 23.09
C GLY A 27 26.49 -23.84 21.88
N VAL A 28 26.82 -23.28 20.72
CA VAL A 28 26.97 -23.99 19.44
C VAL A 28 28.41 -23.94 18.95
N THR A 29 28.84 -24.92 18.16
CA THR A 29 30.21 -24.93 17.65
C THR A 29 30.40 -23.90 16.52
N LYS A 30 31.63 -23.39 16.36
CA LYS A 30 31.99 -22.48 15.26
C LYS A 30 31.68 -23.11 13.89
N SER A 31 31.90 -24.41 13.75
CA SER A 31 31.60 -25.16 12.53
C SER A 31 30.11 -25.22 12.24
N ASP A 32 29.26 -25.35 13.26
CA ASP A 32 27.80 -25.35 13.06
C ASP A 32 27.29 -23.96 12.65
N ILE A 33 27.83 -22.89 13.25
CA ILE A 33 27.53 -21.51 12.83
C ILE A 33 27.93 -21.29 11.37
N LEU A 34 29.15 -21.65 11.00
CA LEU A 34 29.65 -21.47 9.62
C LEU A 34 28.86 -22.32 8.62
N ALA A 35 28.49 -23.55 8.98
CA ALA A 35 27.67 -24.40 8.14
C ALA A 35 26.28 -23.81 7.92
N GLN A 36 25.64 -23.29 8.98
CA GLN A 36 24.34 -22.61 8.86
C GLN A 36 24.43 -21.34 8.02
N ALA A 37 25.44 -20.50 8.25
CA ALA A 37 25.64 -19.27 7.48
C ALA A 37 25.90 -19.56 5.99
N LEU A 38 26.68 -20.62 5.70
CA LEU A 38 26.97 -21.03 4.33
C LEU A 38 25.75 -21.65 3.65
N ALA A 39 25.01 -22.53 4.32
CA ALA A 39 23.76 -23.08 3.81
C ALA A 39 22.77 -21.95 3.50
N TYR A 40 22.59 -21.03 4.45
CA TYR A 40 21.76 -19.85 4.27
C TYR A 40 22.19 -18.99 3.06
N TRP A 41 23.49 -18.79 2.87
CA TRP A 41 24.02 -18.03 1.73
C TRP A 41 23.82 -18.75 0.39
N LEU A 42 23.96 -20.08 0.37
CA LEU A 42 23.74 -20.91 -0.81
C LEU A 42 22.26 -20.95 -1.20
N ASP A 43 21.37 -21.12 -0.22
CA ASP A 43 19.91 -21.11 -0.40
C ASP A 43 19.42 -19.73 -0.87
N ARG A 44 20.08 -18.65 -0.39
CA ARG A 44 19.78 -17.27 -0.79
C ARG A 44 20.08 -16.90 -2.23
N LYS A 45 20.87 -17.68 -2.97
CA LYS A 45 21.12 -17.37 -4.39
C LYS A 45 19.85 -17.46 -5.25
N GLY A 46 18.73 -17.95 -4.72
CA GLY A 46 17.44 -17.95 -5.40
C GLY A 46 16.50 -16.76 -5.09
N VAL A 47 16.63 -16.10 -3.93
CA VAL A 47 15.65 -15.08 -3.48
C VAL A 47 16.35 -13.97 -2.69
N SER A 48 16.17 -12.73 -3.13
CA SER A 48 16.66 -11.55 -2.38
C SER A 48 15.98 -11.50 -1.01
N GLU A 49 16.75 -11.24 0.05
CA GLU A 49 16.21 -10.96 1.41
C GLU A 49 15.05 -9.97 1.39
N LEU A 50 15.15 -9.01 0.46
CA LEU A 50 14.17 -7.97 0.27
C LEU A 50 12.88 -8.52 -0.35
N ASP A 51 12.96 -9.48 -1.27
CA ASP A 51 11.78 -10.09 -1.89
C ASP A 51 11.04 -10.97 -0.88
N GLU A 52 11.75 -11.74 -0.05
CA GLU A 52 11.14 -12.51 1.04
C GLU A 52 10.45 -11.62 2.07
N ARG A 53 11.09 -10.50 2.42
CA ARG A 53 10.61 -9.61 3.47
C ARG A 53 9.52 -8.65 2.99
N PHE A 54 9.58 -8.20 1.74
CA PHE A 54 8.74 -7.14 1.21
C PHE A 54 7.85 -7.56 0.03
N GLY A 55 8.14 -8.66 -0.67
CA GLY A 55 7.37 -9.11 -1.85
C GLY A 55 5.88 -9.20 -1.57
N ARG A 56 5.47 -9.99 -0.56
CA ARG A 56 4.05 -10.09 -0.16
C ARG A 56 3.40 -8.77 0.28
N ARG A 57 4.20 -7.79 0.72
CA ARG A 57 3.67 -6.47 1.10
C ARG A 57 3.50 -5.60 -0.13
N LEU A 58 4.41 -5.69 -1.10
CA LEU A 58 4.31 -5.03 -2.39
C LEU A 58 3.16 -5.58 -3.22
N ASP A 59 2.97 -6.91 -3.26
CA ASP A 59 1.85 -7.55 -3.94
C ASP A 59 0.51 -7.03 -3.40
N ARG A 60 0.35 -7.00 -2.08
CA ARG A 60 -0.86 -6.46 -1.44
C ARG A 60 -1.08 -4.97 -1.73
N LEU A 61 0.00 -4.19 -1.91
CA LEU A 61 -0.11 -2.79 -2.29
C LEU A 61 -0.56 -2.66 -3.75
N ALA A 62 0.01 -3.46 -4.66
CA ALA A 62 -0.42 -3.53 -6.05
C ALA A 62 -1.91 -3.91 -6.15
N ASP A 63 -2.35 -4.97 -5.46
CA ASP A 63 -3.75 -5.39 -5.42
C ASP A 63 -4.69 -4.30 -4.86
N SER A 64 -4.20 -3.48 -3.93
CA SER A 64 -4.98 -2.37 -3.36
C SER A 64 -5.07 -1.20 -4.33
N LEU A 65 -4.01 -0.92 -5.10
CA LEU A 65 -4.02 0.08 -6.16
C LEU A 65 -4.92 -0.34 -7.32
N ASP A 66 -4.88 -1.61 -7.73
CA ASP A 66 -5.74 -2.11 -8.81
C ASP A 66 -7.22 -2.02 -8.43
N ARG A 67 -7.55 -2.34 -7.17
CA ARG A 67 -8.91 -2.13 -6.63
C ARG A 67 -9.30 -0.66 -6.61
N LEU A 68 -8.41 0.23 -6.17
CA LEU A 68 -8.65 1.67 -6.16
C LEU A 68 -8.94 2.20 -7.57
N VAL A 69 -8.16 1.78 -8.57
CA VAL A 69 -8.38 2.16 -9.97
C VAL A 69 -9.73 1.65 -10.47
N ARG A 70 -10.08 0.40 -10.19
CA ARG A 70 -11.39 -0.16 -10.56
C ARG A 70 -12.54 0.60 -9.91
N ASP A 71 -12.45 0.87 -8.61
CA ASP A 71 -13.49 1.59 -7.88
C ASP A 71 -13.62 3.03 -8.40
N SER A 72 -12.50 3.68 -8.77
CA SER A 72 -12.53 4.99 -9.44
C SER A 72 -13.23 4.96 -10.80
N HIS A 73 -13.04 3.91 -11.62
CA HIS A 73 -13.79 3.76 -12.86
C HIS A 73 -15.30 3.60 -12.61
N ILE A 74 -15.69 2.83 -11.60
CA ILE A 74 -17.10 2.66 -11.22
C ILE A 74 -17.70 4.01 -10.78
N GLU A 75 -16.97 4.80 -9.99
CA GLU A 75 -17.40 6.15 -9.61
C GLU A 75 -17.58 7.07 -10.82
N LEU A 76 -16.65 7.05 -11.78
CA LEU A 76 -16.73 7.84 -13.01
C LEU A 76 -17.92 7.43 -13.89
N GLU A 77 -18.15 6.13 -14.08
CA GLU A 77 -19.30 5.61 -14.83
C GLU A 77 -20.62 6.00 -14.15
N THR A 78 -20.69 5.85 -12.82
CA THR A 78 -21.86 6.25 -12.03
C THR A 78 -22.13 7.75 -12.17
N LEU A 79 -21.10 8.58 -12.05
CA LEU A 79 -21.23 10.03 -12.20
C LEU A 79 -21.66 10.41 -13.62
N ALA A 80 -21.11 9.77 -14.65
CA ALA A 80 -21.50 10.03 -16.03
C ALA A 80 -22.97 9.66 -16.31
N LEU A 81 -23.45 8.55 -15.75
CA LEU A 81 -24.86 8.15 -15.82
C LEU A 81 -25.75 9.12 -15.05
N PHE A 82 -25.34 9.53 -13.85
CA PHE A 82 -26.05 10.51 -13.05
C PHE A 82 -26.19 11.84 -13.78
N ILE A 83 -25.09 12.40 -14.31
CA ILE A 83 -25.12 13.67 -15.08
C ILE A 83 -26.06 13.53 -16.29
N ARG A 84 -26.00 12.40 -17.01
CA ARG A 84 -26.88 12.17 -18.16
C ARG A 84 -28.35 12.11 -17.76
N TYR A 85 -28.66 11.44 -16.65
CA TYR A 85 -30.00 11.40 -16.09
C TYR A 85 -30.50 12.80 -15.73
N GLU A 86 -29.71 13.56 -14.98
CA GLU A 86 -30.02 14.94 -14.58
C GLU A 86 -30.30 15.84 -15.78
N LEU A 87 -29.48 15.76 -16.83
CA LEU A 87 -29.70 16.49 -18.09
C LEU A 87 -30.96 16.06 -18.85
N ALA A 88 -31.41 14.82 -18.66
CA ALA A 88 -32.63 14.32 -19.29
C ALA A 88 -33.91 14.72 -18.52
N ILE A 89 -33.83 14.82 -17.20
CA ILE A 89 -35.01 15.11 -16.35
C ILE A 89 -35.18 16.60 -16.00
N HIS A 90 -34.11 17.37 -15.95
CA HIS A 90 -34.18 18.79 -15.62
C HIS A 90 -34.32 19.65 -16.87
N PRO A 91 -35.41 20.42 -17.01
CA PRO A 91 -35.54 21.37 -18.11
C PRO A 91 -34.38 22.36 -18.09
N PRO A 92 -33.73 22.64 -19.23
CA PRO A 92 -32.69 23.66 -19.29
C PRO A 92 -33.29 25.01 -18.90
N LEU A 93 -32.57 25.78 -18.08
CA LEU A 93 -32.95 27.16 -17.77
C LEU A 93 -32.99 27.97 -19.07
N ALA A 94 -34.05 28.77 -19.24
CA ALA A 94 -34.17 29.66 -20.39
C ALA A 94 -32.97 30.62 -20.44
N GLU A 95 -32.46 30.93 -21.64
CA GLU A 95 -31.31 31.84 -21.79
C GLU A 95 -31.58 33.24 -21.22
N SER A 96 -32.83 33.68 -21.20
CA SER A 96 -33.24 34.95 -20.58
C SER A 96 -33.27 34.92 -19.05
N ASP A 97 -33.28 33.74 -18.41
CA ASP A 97 -33.38 33.58 -16.96
C ASP A 97 -32.01 33.74 -16.27
N GLN A 98 -31.53 34.98 -16.22
CA GLN A 98 -30.30 35.32 -15.51
C GLN A 98 -30.40 35.07 -14.00
N ALA A 99 -31.58 35.29 -13.40
CA ALA A 99 -31.81 35.11 -11.97
C ALA A 99 -31.71 33.63 -11.56
N GLY A 100 -32.30 32.72 -12.34
CA GLY A 100 -32.20 31.27 -12.13
C GLY A 100 -30.76 30.78 -12.22
N ARG A 101 -29.99 31.25 -13.22
CA ARG A 101 -28.55 30.91 -13.35
C ARG A 101 -27.73 31.44 -12.19
N ALA A 102 -27.95 32.68 -11.77
CA ALA A 102 -27.27 33.27 -10.61
C ALA A 102 -27.57 32.49 -9.32
N ALA A 103 -28.83 32.12 -9.09
CA ALA A 103 -29.22 31.27 -7.96
C ALA A 103 -28.59 29.88 -8.02
N GLY A 104 -28.48 29.28 -9.22
CA GLY A 104 -27.77 28.01 -9.43
C GLY A 104 -26.29 28.10 -9.06
N ALA A 105 -25.59 29.14 -9.52
CA ALA A 105 -24.18 29.37 -9.19
C ALA A 105 -23.96 29.53 -7.66
N LEU A 106 -24.82 30.29 -6.99
CA LEU A 106 -24.77 30.46 -5.52
C LEU A 106 -24.96 29.13 -4.77
N ARG A 107 -25.87 28.28 -5.22
CA ARG A 107 -26.08 26.94 -4.63
C ARG A 107 -24.87 26.03 -4.84
N PHE A 108 -24.26 26.09 -6.02
CA PHE A 108 -23.06 25.31 -6.32
C PHE A 108 -21.87 25.73 -5.44
N GLU A 109 -21.64 27.04 -5.28
CA GLU A 109 -20.62 27.56 -4.37
C GLU A 109 -20.87 27.14 -2.91
N ALA A 110 -22.12 27.17 -2.45
CA ALA A 110 -22.47 26.69 -1.11
C ALA A 110 -22.17 25.19 -0.92
N PHE A 111 -22.46 24.38 -1.95
CA PHE A 111 -22.12 22.96 -1.99
C PHE A 111 -20.60 22.73 -1.93
N LEU A 112 -19.81 23.40 -2.78
CA LEU A 112 -18.35 23.30 -2.78
C LEU A 112 -17.76 23.62 -1.40
N ASN A 113 -18.23 24.71 -0.79
CA ASN A 113 -17.82 25.10 0.55
C ASN A 113 -18.15 24.03 1.60
N GLN A 114 -19.28 23.34 1.47
CA GLN A 114 -19.64 22.23 2.35
C GLN A 114 -18.73 21.01 2.14
N VAL A 115 -18.46 20.63 0.89
CA VAL A 115 -17.54 19.52 0.56
C VAL A 115 -16.14 19.81 1.11
N ALA A 116 -15.60 21.00 0.83
CA ALA A 116 -14.29 21.43 1.32
C ALA A 116 -14.21 21.36 2.86
N ARG A 117 -15.26 21.79 3.56
CA ARG A 117 -15.34 21.69 5.02
C ARG A 117 -15.34 20.24 5.52
N GLN A 118 -16.02 19.31 4.84
CA GLN A 118 -16.07 17.91 5.28
C GLN A 118 -14.74 17.19 5.01
N VAL A 119 -14.17 17.39 3.82
CA VAL A 119 -12.86 16.84 3.44
C VAL A 119 -11.76 17.40 4.35
N GLY A 120 -11.75 18.71 4.61
CA GLY A 120 -10.78 19.34 5.51
C GLY A 120 -10.87 18.86 6.97
N LYS A 121 -12.00 18.28 7.38
CA LYS A 121 -12.20 17.64 8.69
C LYS A 121 -11.82 16.15 8.73
N GLY A 122 -11.33 15.61 7.61
CA GLY A 122 -11.05 14.17 7.46
C GLY A 122 -12.29 13.28 7.53
N LYS A 123 -13.50 13.86 7.39
CA LYS A 123 -14.75 13.12 7.45
C LYS A 123 -15.14 12.62 6.06
N ARG A 124 -15.48 11.34 5.97
CA ARG A 124 -16.08 10.76 4.77
C ARG A 124 -17.59 10.91 4.87
N THR A 125 -18.17 11.74 4.01
CA THR A 125 -19.62 12.04 4.02
C THR A 125 -20.49 10.79 3.81
N LEU A 126 -19.97 9.79 3.09
CA LEU A 126 -20.70 8.55 2.77
C LEU A 126 -20.55 7.45 3.83
N GLU A 127 -19.60 7.56 4.76
CA GLU A 127 -19.35 6.54 5.79
C GLU A 127 -20.03 6.86 7.13
N GLY A 128 -20.67 8.02 7.26
CA GLY A 128 -21.34 8.47 8.49
C GLY A 128 -22.80 8.02 8.63
N GLY A 129 -23.28 7.13 7.77
CA GLY A 129 -24.66 6.67 7.72
C GLY A 129 -24.89 5.33 8.41
N ASP A 130 -24.50 5.19 9.68
CA ASP A 130 -24.98 4.09 10.52
C ASP A 130 -25.05 4.55 11.99
N ALA A 131 -26.25 4.98 12.38
CA ALA A 131 -26.86 4.99 13.71
C ALA A 131 -27.91 6.09 13.80
N ARG A 132 -29.12 5.81 13.28
CA ARG A 132 -30.43 6.15 13.89
C ARG A 132 -31.57 5.57 13.06
#